data_AF-A0A7X8HZU3-F1
#
_entry.id   AF-A0A7X8HZU3-F1
#
_cell.length_a   1.000
_cell.length_b   1.000
_cell.length_c   1.000
_cell.angle_alpha   90.00
_cell.angle_beta   90.00
_cell.angle_gamma   90.00
#
_symmetry.space_group_name_H-M   'P 1'
#
loop_
_entity.id
_entity.type
_entity.pdbx_description
1 polymer ?
#
loop_
_entity_poly.entity_id
_entity_poly.type
_entity_poly.pdbx_seq_one_letter_code
_entity_poly.pdbx_strand_id
1 'polypeptide(L)'
;GYLHSDGYKAYHKLEGVTSIGCFAHIRRKFVEAVEVAPKGKASSNLASKAVKDIGQIFVWEEHLSKLDVAERYQKRSEKQKPLMEKFFNWLEGIVVSEKSALGRARKYALRSEGVYSTFLQRWKAGTYQQPS
;
A
#
# COMPACT_ATOMS: atom_id res chain seq x y z
N GLY A 1 10.08 -23.49 -11.27
CA GLY A 1 10.91 -22.32 -11.63
C GLY A 1 10.17 -21.08 -11.19
N TYR A 2 10.83 -20.16 -10.49
CA TYR A 2 10.20 -18.95 -9.95
C TYR A 2 10.39 -17.79 -10.92
N LEU A 3 9.29 -17.33 -11.54
CA LEU A 3 9.27 -16.13 -12.35
C LEU A 3 9.00 -14.93 -11.44
N HIS A 4 10.08 -14.24 -11.06
CA HIS A 4 10.00 -12.91 -10.46
C HIS A 4 9.86 -11.89 -11.60
N SER A 5 8.66 -11.76 -12.16
CA SER A 5 8.33 -10.59 -12.97
C SER A 5 7.67 -9.55 -12.07
N ASP A 6 8.20 -8.34 -12.11
CA ASP A 6 7.55 -7.07 -11.78
C ASP A 6 6.22 -6.93 -12.54
N GLY A 7 5.22 -7.71 -12.13
CA GLY A 7 3.94 -7.90 -12.82
C GLY A 7 2.99 -6.71 -12.78
N TYR A 8 3.49 -5.47 -12.84
CA TYR A 8 2.69 -4.24 -12.83
C TYR A 8 1.63 -4.21 -13.95
N LYS A 9 1.85 -4.95 -15.06
CA LYS A 9 0.91 -5.03 -16.18
C LYS A 9 -0.07 -6.22 -16.11
N ALA A 10 0.25 -7.31 -15.41
CA ALA A 10 -0.59 -8.50 -15.39
C ALA A 10 -1.73 -8.39 -14.36
N TYR A 11 -1.49 -7.74 -13.22
CA TYR A 11 -2.50 -7.59 -12.16
C TYR A 11 -3.58 -6.54 -12.47
N HIS A 12 -3.33 -5.64 -13.43
CA HIS A 12 -4.33 -4.66 -13.87
C HIS A 12 -5.54 -5.31 -14.60
N LYS A 13 -5.42 -6.58 -15.01
CA LYS A 13 -6.49 -7.33 -15.69
C LYS A 13 -7.29 -8.25 -14.77
N LEU A 14 -6.86 -8.43 -13.52
CA LEU A 14 -7.62 -9.17 -12.52
C LEU A 14 -8.35 -8.16 -11.66
N GLU A 15 -9.56 -7.78 -12.09
CA GLU A 15 -10.44 -6.92 -11.29
C GLU A 15 -10.65 -7.59 -9.95
N GLY A 16 -10.06 -7.06 -8.87
CA GLY A 16 -10.26 -7.63 -7.53
C GLY A 16 -9.05 -8.10 -6.75
N VAL A 17 -7.88 -8.10 -7.40
CA VAL A 17 -6.63 -8.26 -6.69
C VAL A 17 -6.05 -6.87 -6.43
N THR A 18 -6.56 -6.20 -5.40
CA THR A 18 -5.90 -5.01 -4.85
C THR A 18 -4.64 -5.47 -4.13
N SER A 19 -3.59 -5.58 -4.94
CA SER A 19 -2.48 -6.49 -4.75
C SER A 19 -1.62 -6.14 -3.52
N ILE A 20 -1.31 -7.17 -2.73
CA ILE A 20 -0.14 -7.23 -1.83
C ILE A 20 1.11 -6.65 -2.52
N GLY A 21 1.22 -6.81 -3.85
CA GLY A 21 2.25 -6.23 -4.69
C GLY A 21 2.29 -4.70 -4.71
N CYS A 22 1.17 -3.97 -4.62
CA CYS A 22 1.20 -2.50 -4.58
C CYS A 22 1.87 -2.01 -3.29
N PHE A 23 1.44 -2.51 -2.13
CA PHE A 23 2.05 -2.16 -0.85
C PHE A 23 3.48 -2.71 -0.71
N ALA A 24 3.80 -3.85 -1.32
CA ALA A 24 5.17 -4.38 -1.32
C ALA A 24 6.12 -3.46 -2.09
N HIS A 25 5.71 -2.97 -3.26
CA HIS A 25 6.51 -1.99 -4.03
C HIS A 25 6.62 -0.64 -3.33
N ILE A 26 5.52 -0.16 -2.71
CA ILE A 26 5.55 1.06 -1.92
C ILE A 26 6.53 0.91 -0.74
N ARG A 27 6.44 -0.19 0.02
CA ARG A 27 7.33 -0.48 1.15
C ARG A 27 8.78 -0.57 0.71
N ARG A 28 9.08 -1.24 -0.40
CA ARG A 28 10.44 -1.34 -0.95
C ARG A 28 11.04 0.05 -1.21
N LYS A 29 10.27 0.96 -1.83
CA LYS A 29 10.75 2.34 -2.06
C LYS A 29 11.02 3.10 -0.76
N PHE A 30 10.24 2.87 0.28
CA PHE A 30 10.51 3.47 1.59
C PHE A 30 11.73 2.83 2.29
N VAL A 31 11.96 1.52 2.14
CA VAL A 31 13.20 0.88 2.62
C VAL A 31 14.42 1.47 1.92
N GLU A 32 14.40 1.56 0.59
CA GLU A 32 15.46 2.22 -0.19
C GLU A 32 15.67 3.67 0.28
N ALA A 33 14.59 4.38 0.62
CA ALA A 33 14.68 5.74 1.17
C ALA A 33 15.28 5.79 2.59
N VAL A 34 15.10 4.76 3.43
CA VAL A 34 15.77 4.64 4.74
C VAL A 34 17.26 4.41 4.55
N GLU A 35 17.64 3.50 3.65
CA GLU A 35 19.03 3.10 3.43
C GLU A 35 19.92 4.26 2.96
N VAL A 36 19.37 5.14 2.10
CA VAL A 36 20.09 6.31 1.58
C VAL A 36 19.95 7.56 2.44
N ALA A 37 19.04 7.57 3.43
CA ALA A 37 18.85 8.72 4.30
C ALA A 37 19.98 8.80 5.35
N PRO A 38 20.50 10.00 5.64
CA PRO A 38 21.45 10.16 6.74
C PRO A 38 20.78 9.77 8.07
N LYS A 39 21.45 8.89 8.83
CA LYS A 39 20.95 8.40 10.13
C LYS A 39 20.66 9.56 11.08
N GLY A 40 19.56 9.46 11.83
CA GLY A 40 19.16 10.48 12.80
C GLY A 40 18.52 11.75 12.20
N LYS A 41 18.36 11.84 10.87
CA LYS A 41 17.62 12.93 10.24
C LYS A 41 16.12 12.63 10.13
N ALA A 42 15.32 13.70 10.06
CA ALA A 42 13.87 13.62 9.89
C ALA A 42 13.45 12.76 8.69
N SER A 43 14.19 12.81 7.58
CA SER A 43 13.92 11.98 6.39
C SER A 43 14.02 10.47 6.68
N SER A 44 15.02 10.04 7.45
CA SER A 44 15.18 8.64 7.88
C SER A 44 14.02 8.22 8.79
N ASN A 45 13.58 9.09 9.70
CA ASN A 45 12.47 8.81 10.62
C ASN A 45 11.14 8.70 9.88
N LEU A 46 10.87 9.61 8.94
CA LEU A 46 9.67 9.59 8.10
C LEU A 46 9.64 8.34 7.20
N ALA A 47 10.75 8.01 6.55
CA ALA A 47 10.84 6.80 5.73
C ALA A 47 10.62 5.52 6.57
N SER A 48 11.24 5.46 7.77
CA SER A 48 11.08 4.32 8.69
C SER A 48 9.65 4.18 9.20
N LYS A 49 8.98 5.31 9.48
CA LYS A 49 7.56 5.32 9.84
C LYS A 49 6.70 4.73 8.72
N ALA A 50 6.95 5.12 7.47
CA ALA A 50 6.21 4.57 6.34
C ALA A 50 6.40 3.05 6.21
N VAL A 51 7.63 2.54 6.38
CA VAL A 51 7.91 1.09 6.39
C VAL A 51 7.12 0.37 7.50
N LYS A 52 7.06 0.97 8.71
CA LYS A 52 6.33 0.41 9.84
C LYS A 52 4.81 0.41 9.61
N ASP A 53 4.25 1.50 9.13
CA ASP A 53 2.81 1.62 8.85
C ASP A 53 2.37 0.59 7.79
N ILE A 54 3.15 0.41 6.73
CA ILE A 54 2.86 -0.63 5.71
C ILE A 54 3.05 -2.04 6.29
N GLY A 55 4.03 -2.23 7.19
CA GLY A 55 4.19 -3.49 7.91
C GLY A 55 2.93 -3.87 8.71
N GLN A 56 2.27 -2.90 9.33
CA GLN A 56 1.02 -3.14 10.07
C GLN A 56 -0.12 -3.59 9.14
N ILE A 57 -0.18 -3.07 7.91
CA ILE A 57 -1.13 -3.51 6.89
C ILE A 57 -0.90 -4.99 6.54
N PHE A 58 0.36 -5.43 6.43
CA PHE A 58 0.69 -6.82 6.14
C PHE A 58 0.38 -7.78 7.28
N VAL A 59 0.60 -7.37 8.53
CA VAL A 59 0.20 -8.17 9.70
C VAL A 59 -1.31 -8.43 9.68
N TRP A 60 -2.10 -7.40 9.36
CA TRP A 60 -3.55 -7.59 9.21
C TRP A 60 -3.87 -8.50 8.03
N GLU A 61 -3.27 -8.33 6.85
CA GLU A 61 -3.50 -9.25 5.73
C GLU A 61 -3.21 -10.70 6.07
N GLU A 62 -2.14 -10.99 6.80
CA GLU A 62 -1.82 -12.35 7.25
C GLU A 62 -2.93 -12.90 8.16
N HIS A 63 -3.41 -12.11 9.12
CA HIS A 63 -4.52 -12.52 9.99
C HIS A 63 -5.81 -12.76 9.19
N LEU A 64 -6.09 -11.92 8.19
CA LEU A 64 -7.30 -12.00 7.37
C LEU A 64 -7.25 -13.12 6.33
N SER A 65 -6.05 -13.57 5.94
CA SER A 65 -5.87 -14.69 4.99
C SER A 65 -6.43 -16.01 5.51
N LYS A 66 -6.59 -16.15 6.83
CA LYS A 66 -7.11 -17.34 7.51
C LYS A 66 -8.64 -17.36 7.63
N LEU A 67 -9.30 -16.24 7.32
CA LEU A 67 -10.76 -16.11 7.37
C LEU A 67 -11.39 -16.50 6.03
N ASP A 68 -12.68 -16.83 6.07
CA ASP A 68 -13.47 -17.01 4.86
C ASP A 68 -13.62 -15.68 4.09
N VAL A 69 -14.15 -15.75 2.87
CA VAL A 69 -14.20 -14.59 1.98
C VAL A 69 -15.07 -13.46 2.54
N ALA A 70 -16.19 -13.79 3.18
CA ALA A 70 -17.15 -12.81 3.69
C ALA A 70 -16.63 -12.12 4.96
N GLU A 71 -16.05 -12.88 5.88
CA GLU A 71 -15.42 -12.36 7.10
C GLU A 71 -14.18 -11.54 6.77
N ARG A 72 -13.34 -12.03 5.85
CA ARG A 72 -12.17 -11.30 5.34
C ARG A 72 -12.58 -9.95 4.78
N TYR A 73 -13.64 -9.92 3.97
CA TYR A 73 -14.21 -8.70 3.40
C TYR A 73 -14.59 -7.70 4.49
N GLN A 74 -15.38 -8.14 5.47
CA GLN A 74 -15.88 -7.26 6.53
C GLN A 74 -14.72 -6.69 7.34
N LYS A 75 -13.77 -7.54 7.71
CA LYS A 75 -12.60 -7.14 8.50
C LYS A 75 -11.63 -6.22 7.75
N ARG A 76 -11.47 -6.39 6.43
CA ARG A 76 -10.70 -5.42 5.62
C ARG A 76 -11.31 -4.03 5.70
N SER A 77 -12.64 -3.94 5.62
CA SER A 77 -13.36 -2.66 5.73
C SER A 77 -13.24 -2.04 7.12
N GLU A 78 -13.39 -2.84 8.17
CA GLU A 78 -13.37 -2.36 9.56
C GLU A 78 -11.97 -2.00 10.07
N LYS A 79 -10.94 -2.76 9.66
CA LYS A 79 -9.60 -2.70 10.26
C LYS A 79 -8.55 -2.19 9.30
N GLN A 80 -8.54 -2.69 8.07
CA GLN A 80 -7.47 -2.40 7.13
C GLN A 80 -7.66 -1.04 6.45
N LYS A 81 -8.88 -0.74 5.99
CA LYS A 81 -9.23 0.53 5.36
C LYS A 81 -8.82 1.76 6.19
N PRO A 82 -9.18 1.90 7.48
CA PRO A 82 -8.79 3.07 8.25
C PRO A 82 -7.28 3.20 8.46
N LEU A 83 -6.53 2.08 8.48
CA LEU A 83 -5.07 2.11 8.54
C LEU A 83 -4.47 2.68 7.25
N MET A 84 -5.02 2.27 6.11
CA MET A 84 -4.59 2.77 4.81
C MET A 84 -4.92 4.26 4.64
N GLU A 85 -6.14 4.67 4.97
CA GLU A 85 -6.55 6.09 4.93
C GLU A 85 -5.65 6.93 5.83
N LYS A 86 -5.37 6.46 7.05
CA LYS A 86 -4.44 7.14 7.96
C LYS A 86 -3.03 7.25 7.37
N PHE A 87 -2.55 6.21 6.69
CA PHE A 87 -1.23 6.20 6.06
C PHE A 87 -1.16 7.21 4.90
N PHE A 88 -2.14 7.23 4.01
CA PHE A 88 -2.15 8.14 2.87
C PHE A 88 -2.40 9.59 3.28
N ASN A 89 -3.34 9.86 4.18
CA ASN A 89 -3.55 11.20 4.74
C ASN A 89 -2.28 11.75 5.41
N TRP A 90 -1.55 10.90 6.15
CA TRP A 90 -0.26 11.27 6.72
C TRP A 90 0.79 11.54 5.63
N LEU A 91 0.81 10.74 4.56
CA LEU A 91 1.72 10.92 3.42
C LEU A 91 1.47 12.21 2.64
N GLU A 92 0.21 12.62 2.50
CA GLU A 92 -0.14 13.88 1.87
C GLU A 92 0.41 15.07 2.67
N GLY A 93 0.31 15.01 4.01
CA GLY A 93 0.75 16.06 4.92
C GLY A 93 2.27 16.23 5.08
N ILE A 94 3.10 15.29 4.59
CA ILE A 94 4.56 15.44 4.69
C ILE A 94 5.12 16.33 3.57
N VAL A 95 5.90 17.34 3.95
CA VAL A 95 6.61 18.24 3.01
C VAL A 95 8.05 17.74 2.86
N VAL A 96 8.38 17.27 1.67
CA VAL A 96 9.71 16.72 1.33
C VAL A 96 10.10 17.12 -0.09
N SER A 97 11.40 17.28 -0.34
CA SER A 97 11.88 17.55 -1.71
C SER A 97 11.55 16.39 -2.65
N GLU A 98 10.90 16.66 -3.79
CA GLU A 98 10.56 15.63 -4.78
C GLU A 98 11.79 14.88 -5.32
N LYS A 99 12.95 15.55 -5.33
CA LYS A 99 14.22 14.97 -5.79
C LYS A 99 14.88 14.07 -4.75
N SER A 100 14.40 14.05 -3.51
CA SER A 100 14.91 13.14 -2.48
C SER A 100 14.37 11.71 -2.70
N ALA A 101 15.06 10.71 -2.14
CA ALA A 101 14.57 9.33 -2.17
C ALA A 101 13.20 9.18 -1.49
N LEU A 102 13.00 9.86 -0.36
CA LEU A 102 11.71 9.92 0.33
C LEU A 102 10.63 10.60 -0.52
N GLY A 103 10.96 11.70 -1.21
CA GLY A 103 10.04 12.38 -2.12
C GLY A 103 9.59 11.51 -3.29
N ARG A 104 10.53 10.74 -3.88
CA ARG A 104 10.21 9.74 -4.92
C ARG A 104 9.33 8.62 -4.39
N ALA A 105 9.62 8.11 -3.19
CA ALA A 105 8.80 7.08 -2.54
C ALA A 105 7.37 7.58 -2.26
N ARG A 106 7.23 8.80 -1.70
CA ARG A 106 5.94 9.47 -1.49
C ARG A 106 5.16 9.62 -2.80
N LYS A 107 5.78 10.16 -3.84
CA LYS A 107 5.14 10.38 -5.14
C LYS A 107 4.63 9.07 -5.75
N TYR A 108 5.41 7.99 -5.62
CA TYR A 108 4.98 6.67 -6.07
C TYR A 108 3.81 6.12 -5.25
N ALA A 109 3.84 6.29 -3.92
CA ALA A 109 2.77 5.86 -3.03
C ALA A 109 1.44 6.56 -3.37
N LEU A 110 1.44 7.90 -3.48
CA LEU A 110 0.24 8.69 -3.78
C LEU A 110 -0.32 8.39 -5.18
N ARG A 111 0.54 8.15 -6.19
CA ARG A 111 0.07 7.69 -7.50
C ARG A 111 -0.64 6.33 -7.43
N SER A 112 -0.19 5.46 -6.53
CA SER A 112 -0.77 4.13 -6.33
C SER A 112 -2.08 4.17 -5.54
N GLU A 113 -2.33 5.23 -4.77
CA GLU A 113 -3.55 5.44 -3.99
C GLU A 113 -4.79 5.61 -4.87
N GLY A 114 -4.68 6.32 -6.00
CA GLY A 114 -5.81 6.53 -6.92
C GLY A 114 -6.42 5.21 -7.41
N VAL A 115 -5.57 4.20 -7.65
CA VAL A 115 -6.01 2.84 -8.02
C VAL A 115 -6.78 2.17 -6.87
N TYR A 116 -6.38 2.42 -5.63
CA TYR A 116 -6.99 1.87 -4.42
C TYR A 116 -8.33 2.52 -4.08
N SER A 117 -8.41 3.86 -4.17
CA SER A 117 -9.65 4.61 -3.93
C SER A 117 -10.74 4.19 -4.93
N THR A 118 -10.39 4.01 -6.21
CA THR A 118 -11.31 3.47 -7.21
C THR A 118 -11.78 2.05 -6.88
N PHE A 119 -10.91 1.18 -6.38
CA PHE A 119 -11.30 -0.16 -5.92
C PHE A 119 -12.33 -0.10 -4.77
N LEU A 120 -12.04 0.67 -3.71
CA LEU A 120 -12.96 0.80 -2.57
C LEU A 120 -14.30 1.49 -2.93
N GLN A 121 -14.29 2.43 -3.87
CA GLN A 121 -15.50 3.11 -4.35
C GLN A 121 -16.37 2.19 -5.21
N ARG A 122 -15.78 1.47 -6.18
CA ARG A 122 -16.48 0.46 -6.99
C ARG A 122 -17.08 -0.67 -6.14
N TRP A 123 -16.43 -0.95 -5.02
CA TRP A 123 -16.86 -1.93 -4.02
C TRP A 123 -18.04 -1.44 -3.16
N LYS A 124 -18.01 -0.19 -2.67
CA LYS A 124 -19.16 0.44 -1.98
C LYS A 124 -20.41 0.53 -2.85
N ALA A 125 -20.25 0.68 -4.17
CA ALA A 125 -21.35 0.76 -5.12
C ALA A 125 -22.01 -0.61 -5.44
N GLY A 126 -21.51 -1.73 -4.86
CA GLY A 126 -22.02 -3.08 -5.16
C GLY A 126 -21.71 -3.56 -6.58
N THR A 127 -20.99 -2.76 -7.37
CA THR A 127 -20.62 -3.06 -8.77
C THR A 127 -19.39 -3.94 -8.91
N TYR A 128 -18.81 -4.36 -7.79
CA TYR A 128 -17.64 -5.22 -7.77
C TYR A 128 -18.08 -6.69 -7.82
N GLN A 129 -18.00 -7.31 -8.99
CA GLN A 129 -18.10 -8.75 -9.16
C GLN A 129 -16.70 -9.36 -9.02
N GLN A 130 -16.53 -10.31 -8.10
CA GLN A 130 -15.28 -11.07 -8.02
C GLN A 130 -15.11 -11.88 -9.32
N PRO A 131 -13.92 -11.90 -9.95
CA PRO A 131 -13.65 -12.82 -11.04
C PRO A 131 -13.73 -14.23 -10.49
N SER A 132 -14.41 -15.09 -11.25
CA SER A 132 -14.45 -16.54 -11.05
C SER A 132 -13.06 -17.16 -11.00
#